data_AF-A0A2G9YIP6-F1
#
_entry.id   AF-A0A2G9YIP6-F1
#
_cell.length_a   1.000
_cell.length_b   1.000
_cell.length_c   1.000
_cell.angle_alpha   90.00
_cell.angle_beta   90.00
_cell.angle_gamma   90.00
#
_symmetry.space_group_name_H-M   'P 1'
#
loop_
_entity.id
_entity.type
_entity.pdbx_description
1 polymer ?
#
loop_
_entity_poly.entity_id
_entity_poly.type
_entity_poly.pdbx_seq_one_letter_code
_entity_poly.pdbx_strand_id
1 'polypeptide(L)' 'ILDYLEDRDDCDLEYGALEEIASRGQLMVYKHDKFWCCMDTVRDMAYLNKLCIQGKPPWRVWEP' A
#
# COMPACT_ATOMS: atom_id res chain seq x y z
N ILE A 1 -17.49 1.93 1.18
CA ILE A 1 -16.31 2.52 0.50
C ILE A 1 -16.51 2.53 -1.00
N LEU A 2 -16.87 1.39 -1.62
CA LEU A 2 -17.12 1.34 -3.07
C LEU A 2 -18.29 2.23 -3.51
N ASP A 3 -19.25 2.54 -2.62
CA ASP A 3 -20.35 3.47 -2.88
C ASP A 3 -19.91 4.93 -3.09
N TYR A 4 -18.64 5.26 -2.78
CA TYR A 4 -18.05 6.58 -2.99
C TYR A 4 -17.27 6.68 -4.31
N LEU A 5 -17.25 5.61 -5.13
CA LEU A 5 -16.55 5.56 -6.41
C LEU A 5 -17.54 5.71 -7.58
N GLU A 6 -17.17 6.53 -8.56
CA GLU A 6 -17.92 6.73 -9.80
C GLU A 6 -17.28 5.93 -10.95
N ASP A 7 -18.08 5.49 -11.91
CA ASP A 7 -17.59 4.81 -13.12
C ASP A 7 -17.07 5.85 -14.13
N ARG A 8 -15.89 6.41 -13.80
CA ARG A 8 -15.18 7.44 -14.58
C ARG A 8 -13.68 7.17 -14.54
N ASP A 9 -13.00 7.49 -15.64
CA ASP A 9 -11.56 7.29 -15.78
C ASP A 9 -10.70 8.09 -14.79
N ASP A 10 -11.23 9.19 -14.24
CA ASP A 10 -10.56 10.09 -13.29
C ASP A 10 -10.97 9.86 -11.82
N CYS A 11 -11.66 8.75 -11.52
CA CYS A 11 -12.08 8.43 -10.17
C CYS A 11 -10.97 7.67 -9.41
N ASP A 12 -10.22 8.38 -8.57
CA ASP A 12 -9.22 7.80 -7.68
C ASP A 12 -9.86 7.31 -6.36
N LEU A 13 -9.21 6.32 -5.70
CA LEU A 13 -9.61 5.93 -4.36
C LEU A 13 -9.11 6.95 -3.32
N GLU A 14 -7.87 7.43 -3.50
CA GLU A 14 -7.15 8.30 -2.58
C GLU A 14 -7.66 9.73 -2.59
N TYR A 15 -8.15 10.21 -3.74
CA TYR A 15 -8.70 11.56 -3.89
C TYR A 15 -10.22 11.54 -3.83
N GLY A 16 -10.83 12.33 -2.94
CA GLY A 16 -12.27 12.38 -2.75
C GLY A 16 -12.84 11.24 -1.89
N ALA A 17 -12.73 9.97 -2.32
CA ALA A 17 -13.42 8.86 -1.65
C ALA A 17 -12.91 8.61 -0.22
N LEU A 18 -11.59 8.46 -0.02
CA LEU A 18 -11.02 8.29 1.32
C LEU A 18 -11.15 9.55 2.19
N GLU A 19 -11.11 10.74 1.58
CA GLU A 19 -11.28 12.01 2.29
C GLU A 19 -12.70 12.14 2.88
N GLU A 20 -13.72 11.78 2.10
CA GLU A 20 -15.12 11.82 2.55
C GLU A 20 -15.40 10.78 3.64
N ILE A 21 -14.82 9.59 3.52
CA ILE A 21 -14.96 8.56 4.56
C ILE A 21 -14.24 9.01 5.85
N ALA A 22 -13.10 9.68 5.73
CA ALA A 22 -12.38 10.26 6.86
C ALA A 22 -13.15 11.40 7.52
N SER A 23 -13.74 12.31 6.73
CA SER A 23 -14.53 13.45 7.24
C SER A 23 -15.74 12.99 8.07
N ARG A 24 -16.30 11.82 7.71
CA ARG A 24 -17.41 11.16 8.42
C ARG A 24 -16.98 10.32 9.63
N GLY A 25 -15.69 10.27 9.95
CA GLY A 25 -15.14 9.45 11.04
C GLY A 25 -15.25 7.94 10.79
N GLN A 26 -15.38 7.53 9.53
CA GLN A 26 -15.51 6.13 9.12
C GLN A 26 -14.19 5.53 8.61
N LEU A 27 -13.10 6.33 8.56
CA LEU A 27 -11.76 5.87 8.23
C LEU A 27 -10.91 5.76 9.51
N MET A 28 -10.34 4.57 9.76
CA MET A 28 -9.45 4.31 10.88
C MET A 28 -8.05 3.99 10.40
N VAL A 29 -7.04 4.29 11.22
CA VAL A 29 -5.63 4.06 10.90
C VAL A 29 -5.07 2.96 11.80
N TYR A 30 -4.36 2.01 11.19
CA TYR A 30 -3.54 1.04 11.90
C TYR A 30 -2.06 1.39 11.74
N LYS A 31 -1.33 1.50 12.85
CA LYS A 31 0.09 1.81 12.85
C LYS A 31 0.91 0.53 12.62
N HIS A 32 1.53 0.39 11.46
CA HIS A 32 2.43 -0.72 11.15
C HIS A 32 3.88 -0.34 11.46
N ASP A 33 4.44 -0.91 12.54
CA ASP A 33 5.78 -0.60 13.03
C ASP A 33 6.89 -1.54 12.48
N LYS A 34 6.54 -2.43 11.54
CA LYS A 34 7.48 -3.38 10.93
C LYS A 34 7.88 -2.92 9.53
N PHE A 35 8.68 -3.73 8.85
CA PHE A 35 9.14 -3.45 7.51
C PHE A 35 7.98 -3.17 6.54
N TRP A 36 8.12 -2.10 5.76
CA TRP A 36 7.27 -1.74 4.62
C TRP A 36 8.14 -1.00 3.59
N CYS A 37 7.96 -1.28 2.30
CA CYS A 37 8.66 -0.63 1.19
C CYS A 37 7.83 -0.79 -0.09
N CYS A 38 7.62 0.31 -0.83
CA CYS A 38 7.04 0.29 -2.18
C CYS A 38 8.11 -0.01 -3.25
N MET A 39 7.67 -0.23 -4.49
CA MET A 39 8.55 -0.50 -5.62
C MET A 39 8.14 0.36 -6.82
N ASP A 40 8.47 1.65 -6.75
CA ASP A 40 8.03 2.61 -7.78
C ASP A 40 9.13 2.87 -8.81
N THR A 41 10.40 2.60 -8.45
CA THR A 41 11.55 2.84 -9.30
C THR A 41 12.41 1.60 -9.51
N VAL A 42 13.28 1.64 -10.53
CA VAL A 42 14.30 0.60 -10.78
C VAL A 42 15.24 0.43 -9.59
N ARG A 43 15.48 1.49 -8.81
CA ARG A 43 16.30 1.43 -7.59
C ARG A 43 15.61 0.61 -6.51
N ASP A 44 14.31 0.79 -6.32
CA ASP A 44 13.52 0.04 -5.33
C ASP A 44 13.48 -1.45 -5.70
N MET A 45 13.29 -1.74 -6.99
CA MET A 45 13.36 -3.10 -7.51
C MET A 45 14.73 -3.75 -7.21
N ALA A 46 15.83 -3.04 -7.49
CA ALA A 46 17.17 -3.54 -7.20
C ALA A 46 17.39 -3.80 -5.70
N TYR A 47 16.87 -2.91 -4.83
CA TYR A 47 16.93 -3.07 -3.38
C TYR A 47 16.14 -4.29 -2.89
N LEU A 48 14.88 -4.42 -3.31
CA LEU A 48 14.01 -5.53 -2.91
C LEU A 48 14.54 -6.87 -3.42
N ASN A 49 15.09 -6.91 -4.65
CA ASN A 49 15.75 -8.10 -5.20
C ASN A 49 16.97 -8.51 -4.37
N LYS A 50 17.78 -7.56 -3.90
CA LYS A 50 18.91 -7.86 -3.01
C LYS A 50 18.45 -8.52 -1.72
N LEU A 51 17.37 -8.03 -1.11
CA LEU A 51 16.78 -8.64 0.10
C LEU A 51 16.28 -10.06 -0.15
N CYS A 52 15.68 -10.31 -1.32
CA CYS A 52 15.29 -11.65 -1.75
C CYS A 52 16.48 -12.59 -1.94
N ILE A 53 17.55 -12.13 -2.61
CA ILE A 53 18.77 -12.93 -2.87
C ILE A 53 19.50 -13.26 -1.55
N GLN A 54 19.46 -12.37 -0.56
CA GLN A 54 19.98 -12.61 0.78
C GLN A 54 19.17 -13.68 1.57
N GLY A 55 18.06 -14.16 1.02
CA GLY A 55 17.32 -15.33 1.48
C GLY A 55 16.33 -15.07 2.61
N LYS A 56 16.27 -13.86 3.17
CA LYS A 56 15.36 -13.49 4.26
C LYS A 56 14.70 -12.12 4.04
N PRO A 57 13.93 -11.92 2.95
CA PRO A 57 13.22 -10.68 2.76
C PRO A 57 12.17 -10.52 3.87
N PRO A 58 12.11 -9.35 4.55
CA PRO A 58 11.32 -9.17 5.78
C PRO A 58 9.80 -9.25 5.60
N TRP A 59 9.29 -9.18 4.37
CA TRP A 59 7.87 -9.41 4.05
C TRP A 59 7.52 -10.89 3.81
N ARG A 60 8.52 -11.77 3.63
CA ARG A 60 8.28 -13.21 3.46
C ARG A 60 8.14 -13.87 4.82
N VAL A 61 6.90 -14.00 5.26
CA VAL A 61 6.52 -14.59 6.56
C VAL A 61 6.17 -16.07 6.49
N TRP A 62 6.33 -16.69 5.32
CA TRP A 62 6.05 -18.11 5.06
C TRP A 62 7.35 -18.89 4.83
N GLU A 63 7.29 -20.20 5.05
CA GLU A 63 8.39 -21.12 4.74
C GLU A 63 8.49 -21.37 3.22
N PRO A 64 9.70 -21.64 2.70
CA PRO A 64 9.91 -21.96 1.27
C PRO A 64 9.15 -23.19 0.78
#